data_AF-A0A3N5GHZ1-F1
#
_entry.id   AF-A0A3N5GHZ1-F1
#
_cell.length_a   1.000
_cell.length_b   1.000
_cell.length_c   1.000
_cell.angle_alpha   90.00
_cell.angle_beta   90.00
_cell.angle_gamma   90.00
#
_symmetry.space_group_name_H-M   'P 1'
#
loop_
_entity.id
_entity.type
_entity.pdbx_description
1 polymer ?
#
loop_
_entity_poly.entity_id
_entity_poly.type
_entity_poly.pdbx_seq_one_letter_code
_entity_poly.pdbx_strand_id
1 'polypeptide(L)'
;MTVSLSAQGKWWTSEKYKQRLGLTAEQSQQCEQIFQAMAPKLRAAKAELDRQEGRFSELLKRSDSTEAQITPAIDSLEAARSDLGKLRSLMLYRMRTVLTPEQRAMLEADHQRNERPHSGSGTRPEKDSGRPGSR
;
A
#
# COMPACT_ATOMS: atom_id res chain seq x y z
N MET A 1 1.27 -0.29 -11.84
CA MET A 1 1.87 0.94 -11.29
C MET A 1 1.89 0.82 -9.77
N THR A 2 3.03 0.47 -9.19
CA THR A 2 3.21 0.34 -7.74
C THR A 2 3.18 1.74 -7.11
N VAL A 3 2.03 2.15 -6.57
CA VAL A 3 1.96 3.39 -5.77
C VAL A 3 2.38 3.04 -4.34
N SER A 4 3.67 2.79 -4.12
CA SER A 4 4.23 2.63 -2.77
C SER A 4 4.62 3.99 -2.21
N LEU A 5 3.64 4.83 -1.89
CA LEU A 5 3.84 5.99 -1.02
C LEU A 5 3.60 5.54 0.41
N SER A 6 4.66 5.03 1.03
CA SER A 6 4.73 4.55 2.42
C SER A 6 3.66 3.51 2.78
N ALA A 7 4.06 2.24 2.88
CA ALA A 7 3.27 1.24 3.61
C ALA A 7 3.07 1.58 5.12
N GLN A 8 3.36 2.81 5.56
CA GLN A 8 3.47 3.23 6.96
C GLN A 8 2.84 4.62 7.16
N GLY A 9 1.58 4.66 7.58
CA GLY A 9 0.97 5.83 8.26
C GLY A 9 1.21 7.23 7.66
N LYS A 10 1.28 8.23 8.53
CA LYS A 10 1.50 9.64 8.18
C LYS A 10 2.98 9.92 7.94
N TRP A 11 3.53 9.51 6.79
CA TRP A 11 4.98 9.63 6.52
C TRP A 11 5.56 11.05 6.70
N TRP A 12 4.78 12.11 6.48
CA TRP A 12 5.19 13.51 6.69
C TRP A 12 5.44 13.87 8.16
N THR A 13 4.97 13.06 9.12
CA THR A 13 5.27 13.25 10.54
C THR A 13 6.56 12.56 10.97
N SER A 14 7.09 11.66 10.15
CA SER A 14 8.29 10.89 10.45
C SER A 14 9.53 11.79 10.38
N GLU A 15 10.33 11.76 11.45
CA GLU A 15 11.57 12.54 11.54
C GLU A 15 12.56 12.17 10.42
N LYS A 16 12.63 10.88 10.06
CA LYS A 16 13.43 10.39 8.92
C LYS A 16 13.07 11.14 7.63
N TYR A 17 11.78 11.29 7.32
CA TYR A 17 11.34 11.94 6.10
C TYR A 17 11.48 13.46 6.16
N LYS A 18 11.23 14.07 7.33
CA LYS A 18 11.44 15.50 7.54
C LYS A 18 12.88 15.91 7.30
N GLN A 19 13.83 15.21 7.92
CA GLN A 19 15.27 15.51 7.77
C GLN A 19 15.74 15.21 6.35
N ARG A 20 15.43 14.02 5.83
CA ARG A 20 15.96 13.59 4.53
C ARG A 20 15.42 14.39 3.37
N LEU A 21 14.15 14.81 3.40
CA LEU A 21 13.55 15.62 2.34
C LEU A 21 13.62 17.13 2.63
N GLY A 22 14.12 17.53 3.81
CA GLY A 22 14.05 18.92 4.26
C GLY A 22 12.62 19.47 4.27
N LEU A 23 11.64 18.67 4.75
CA LEU A 23 10.25 19.12 4.80
C LEU A 23 10.12 20.32 5.73
N THR A 24 9.53 21.40 5.23
CA THR A 24 9.21 22.55 6.09
C THR A 24 8.02 22.21 6.99
N ALA A 25 7.87 23.00 8.06
CA ALA A 25 6.69 22.93 8.93
C ALA A 25 5.40 23.18 8.14
N GLU A 26 5.42 24.13 7.20
CA GLU A 26 4.30 24.45 6.31
C GLU A 26 3.95 23.26 5.39
N GLN A 27 4.93 22.63 4.75
CA GLN A 27 4.70 21.46 3.91
C GLN A 27 4.10 20.29 4.71
N SER A 28 4.60 20.07 5.93
CA SER A 28 4.07 19.05 6.83
C SER A 28 2.61 19.35 7.22
N GLN A 29 2.28 20.61 7.48
CA GLN A 29 0.92 21.05 7.80
C GLN A 29 -0.03 20.92 6.61
N GLN A 30 0.41 21.26 5.39
CA GLN A 30 -0.40 21.08 4.18
C GLN A 30 -0.69 19.60 3.89
N CYS A 31 0.30 18.71 4.05
CA CYS A 31 0.09 17.26 3.97
C CYS A 31 -0.92 16.77 5.01
N GLU A 32 -0.84 17.27 6.24
CA GLU A 32 -1.81 16.94 7.30
C GLU A 32 -3.23 17.39 6.92
N GLN A 33 -3.40 18.60 6.41
CA GLN A 33 -4.71 19.11 5.97
C GLN A 33 -5.31 18.26 4.85
N ILE A 34 -4.50 17.88 3.85
CA ILE A 34 -4.91 16.98 2.76
C ILE A 34 -5.37 15.64 3.32
N PHE A 35 -4.61 15.06 4.26
CA PHE A 35 -4.98 13.80 4.91
C PHE A 35 -6.31 13.92 5.64
N GLN A 36 -6.48 14.95 6.48
CA GLN A 36 -7.70 15.14 7.27
C GLN A 36 -8.94 15.33 6.37
N ALA A 37 -8.80 16.06 5.26
CA ALA A 37 -9.87 16.23 4.28
C ALA A 37 -10.26 14.92 3.57
N MET A 38 -9.31 14.00 3.37
CA MET A 38 -9.52 12.73 2.66
C MET A 38 -9.89 11.57 3.59
N ALA A 39 -9.49 11.62 4.87
CA ALA A 39 -9.64 10.51 5.82
C ALA A 39 -11.09 10.03 6.00
N PRO A 40 -12.12 10.90 6.11
CA PRO A 40 -13.52 10.45 6.18
C PRO A 40 -13.95 9.67 4.93
N LYS A 41 -13.56 10.13 3.73
CA LYS A 41 -13.90 9.48 2.46
C LYS A 41 -13.21 8.12 2.32
N LEU A 42 -11.93 8.05 2.68
CA LEU A 42 -11.17 6.79 2.70
C LEU A 42 -11.79 5.78 3.68
N ARG A 43 -12.20 6.23 4.86
CA ARG A 43 -12.88 5.38 5.84
C ARG A 43 -14.20 4.84 5.30
N ALA A 44 -15.02 5.69 4.69
CA ALA A 44 -16.29 5.28 4.09
C ALA A 44 -16.07 4.27 2.94
N ALA A 45 -15.13 4.54 2.03
CA ALA A 45 -14.81 3.63 0.93
C ALA A 45 -14.24 2.29 1.41
N LYS A 46 -13.43 2.29 2.48
CA LYS A 46 -12.95 1.05 3.09
C LYS A 46 -14.07 0.23 3.71
N ALA A 47 -15.00 0.89 4.43
CA ALA A 47 -16.17 0.21 4.99
C ALA A 47 -17.06 -0.40 3.90
N GLU A 48 -17.22 0.29 2.77
CA GLU A 48 -17.94 -0.24 1.61
C GLU A 48 -17.23 -1.44 0.97
N LEU A 49 -15.90 -1.37 0.82
CA LEU A 49 -15.11 -2.51 0.36
C LEU A 49 -15.29 -3.72 1.29
N ASP A 50 -15.17 -3.52 2.60
CA ASP A 50 -15.35 -4.60 3.60
C ASP A 50 -16.73 -5.24 3.52
N ARG A 51 -17.77 -4.42 3.29
CA ARG A 51 -19.13 -4.89 3.10
C ARG A 51 -19.27 -5.75 1.84
N GLN A 52 -18.70 -5.32 0.71
CA GLN A 52 -18.77 -6.07 -0.55
C GLN A 52 -17.93 -7.35 -0.50
N GLU A 53 -16.77 -7.34 0.16
CA GLU A 53 -15.95 -8.54 0.42
C GLU A 53 -16.72 -9.55 1.27
N GLY A 54 -17.42 -9.10 2.31
CA GLY A 54 -18.31 -9.93 3.13
C GLY A 54 -19.41 -10.59 2.29
N ARG A 55 -20.16 -9.78 1.51
CA ARG A 55 -21.23 -10.29 0.64
C ARG A 55 -20.73 -11.29 -0.39
N PHE A 56 -19.60 -11.01 -1.03
CA PHE A 56 -18.99 -11.92 -2.00
C PHE A 56 -18.55 -13.22 -1.33
N SER A 57 -17.94 -13.16 -0.14
CA SER A 57 -17.56 -14.35 0.63
C SER A 57 -18.76 -15.21 1.03
N GLU A 58 -19.88 -14.60 1.43
CA GLU A 58 -21.12 -15.31 1.75
C GLU A 58 -21.69 -16.03 0.52
N LEU A 59 -21.73 -15.36 -0.64
CA LEU A 59 -22.19 -15.99 -1.88
C LEU A 59 -21.30 -17.17 -2.27
N LEU A 60 -19.99 -17.08 -2.13
CA LEU A 60 -19.09 -18.20 -2.45
C LEU A 60 -19.25 -19.41 -1.52
N LYS A 61 -19.70 -19.22 -0.28
CA LYS A 61 -19.92 -20.31 0.69
C LYS A 61 -21.23 -21.06 0.47
N ARG A 62 -22.19 -20.45 -0.22
CA ARG A 62 -23.49 -21.05 -0.50
C ARG A 62 -23.37 -22.12 -1.58
N SER A 63 -23.93 -23.29 -1.33
CA SER A 63 -23.93 -24.41 -2.27
C SER A 63 -24.86 -24.21 -3.47
N ASP A 64 -25.80 -23.26 -3.38
CA ASP A 64 -26.81 -22.94 -4.39
C ASP A 64 -26.51 -21.68 -5.21
N SER A 65 -25.36 -21.03 -4.98
CA SER A 65 -24.98 -19.83 -5.72
C SER A 65 -24.77 -20.14 -7.21
N THR A 66 -25.45 -19.36 -8.05
CA THR A 66 -25.34 -19.43 -9.51
C THR A 66 -24.39 -18.36 -10.04
N GLU A 67 -23.84 -18.58 -11.23
CA GLU A 67 -23.00 -17.60 -11.93
C GLU A 67 -23.71 -16.25 -12.10
N ALA A 68 -25.01 -16.27 -12.43
CA ALA A 68 -25.84 -15.07 -12.57
C ALA A 68 -25.93 -14.23 -11.27
N GLN A 69 -25.75 -14.85 -10.09
CA GLN A 69 -25.70 -14.14 -8.80
C GLN A 69 -24.28 -13.68 -8.44
N ILE A 70 -23.25 -14.42 -8.89
CA ILE A 70 -21.85 -14.15 -8.57
C ILE A 70 -21.30 -12.98 -9.40
N THR A 71 -21.58 -12.94 -10.70
CA THR A 71 -21.07 -11.89 -11.61
C THR A 71 -21.34 -10.46 -11.11
N PRO A 72 -22.58 -10.05 -10.77
CA PRO A 72 -22.82 -8.69 -10.26
C PRO A 72 -22.18 -8.43 -8.88
N ALA A 73 -21.92 -9.48 -8.09
CA ALA A 73 -21.20 -9.35 -6.83
C ALA A 73 -19.70 -9.09 -7.05
N ILE A 74 -19.10 -9.71 -8.07
CA ILE A 74 -17.73 -9.41 -8.52
C ILE A 74 -17.65 -7.95 -8.97
N ASP A 75 -18.57 -7.50 -9.83
CA ASP A 75 -18.58 -6.13 -10.33
C ASP A 75 -18.67 -5.11 -9.19
N SER A 76 -19.53 -5.38 -8.20
CA SER A 76 -19.68 -4.52 -7.01
C SER A 76 -18.41 -4.48 -6.16
N LEU A 77 -17.75 -5.63 -5.99
CA LEU A 77 -16.49 -5.74 -5.25
C LEU A 77 -15.37 -4.97 -5.96
N GLU A 78 -15.22 -5.16 -7.27
CA GLU A 78 -14.19 -4.48 -8.06
C GLU A 78 -14.44 -2.97 -8.15
N ALA A 79 -15.70 -2.53 -8.22
CA ALA A 79 -16.05 -1.11 -8.12
C ALA A 79 -15.59 -0.51 -6.77
N ALA A 80 -15.87 -1.19 -5.65
CA ALA A 80 -15.46 -0.72 -4.32
C ALA A 80 -13.92 -0.68 -4.17
N ARG A 81 -13.21 -1.67 -4.71
CA ARG A 81 -11.73 -1.68 -4.78
C ARG A 81 -11.20 -0.49 -5.57
N SER A 82 -11.79 -0.26 -6.75
CA SER A 82 -11.43 0.85 -7.63
C SER A 82 -11.63 2.20 -6.94
N ASP A 83 -12.74 2.40 -6.26
CA ASP A 83 -13.06 3.67 -5.60
C ASP A 83 -12.15 3.98 -4.43
N LEU A 84 -11.83 2.98 -3.58
CA LEU A 84 -10.81 3.13 -2.54
C LEU A 84 -9.44 3.47 -3.15
N GLY A 85 -9.07 2.76 -4.22
CA GLY A 85 -7.82 2.97 -4.95
C GLY A 85 -7.69 4.39 -5.54
N LYS A 86 -8.75 4.91 -6.16
CA LYS A 86 -8.82 6.28 -6.69
C LYS A 86 -8.66 7.31 -5.58
N LEU A 87 -9.40 7.18 -4.49
CA LEU A 87 -9.33 8.11 -3.36
C LEU A 87 -7.92 8.14 -2.76
N ARG A 88 -7.31 6.98 -2.55
CA ARG A 88 -5.94 6.87 -2.04
C ARG A 88 -4.94 7.51 -3.00
N SER A 89 -5.04 7.22 -4.30
CA SER A 89 -4.16 7.78 -5.33
C SER A 89 -4.28 9.30 -5.42
N LEU A 90 -5.49 9.85 -5.35
CA LEU A 90 -5.72 11.30 -5.38
C LEU A 90 -5.17 12.01 -4.15
N MET A 91 -5.34 11.42 -2.95
CA MET A 91 -4.74 11.97 -1.72
C MET A 91 -3.21 12.05 -1.86
N LEU A 92 -2.59 10.95 -2.31
CA LEU A 92 -1.16 10.84 -2.49
C LEU A 92 -0.62 11.80 -3.57
N TYR A 93 -1.34 11.95 -4.68
CA TYR A 93 -1.02 12.94 -5.71
C TYR A 93 -1.04 14.37 -5.14
N ARG A 94 -2.08 14.74 -4.38
CA ARG A 94 -2.18 16.06 -3.75
C ARG A 94 -1.06 16.31 -2.73
N MET A 95 -0.67 15.29 -1.96
CA MET A 95 0.50 15.41 -1.07
C MET A 95 1.78 15.63 -1.86
N ARG A 96 1.95 14.94 -3.00
CA ARG A 96 3.11 15.13 -3.87
C ARG A 96 3.17 16.54 -4.47
N THR A 97 2.04 17.22 -4.68
CA THR A 97 2.04 18.61 -5.20
C THR A 97 2.50 19.65 -4.19
N VAL A 98 2.56 19.32 -2.90
CA VAL A 98 3.13 20.18 -1.82
C VAL A 98 4.66 20.22 -1.86
N LEU A 99 5.28 19.19 -2.44
CA LEU A 99 6.73 19.03 -2.48
C LEU A 99 7.34 19.75 -3.68
N THR A 100 8.57 20.25 -3.52
CA THR A 100 9.36 20.79 -4.63
C THR A 100 9.76 19.66 -5.60
N PRO A 101 10.13 19.98 -6.86
CA PRO A 101 10.64 18.98 -7.80
C PRO A 101 11.79 18.12 -7.23
N GLU A 102 12.71 18.73 -6.50
CA GLU A 102 13.88 18.08 -5.90
C GLU A 102 13.44 17.10 -4.80
N GLN A 103 12.56 17.54 -3.88
CA GLN A 103 12.01 16.69 -2.83
C GLN A 103 11.25 15.48 -3.41
N ARG A 104 10.53 15.68 -4.52
CA ARG A 104 9.85 14.57 -5.22
C ARG A 104 10.83 13.56 -5.78
N ALA A 105 11.94 14.00 -6.36
CA ALA A 105 12.99 13.12 -6.86
C ALA A 105 13.64 12.33 -5.71
N MET A 106 13.90 12.97 -4.57
CA MET A 106 14.44 12.32 -3.37
C MET A 106 13.48 11.32 -2.73
N LEU A 107 12.17 11.60 -2.77
CA LEU A 107 11.14 10.67 -2.30
C LEU A 107 11.09 9.42 -3.18
N GLU A 108 11.10 9.61 -4.50
CA GLU A 108 11.09 8.53 -5.50
C GLU A 108 12.34 7.63 -5.40
N ALA A 109 13.53 8.21 -5.25
CA ALA A 109 14.76 7.45 -5.06
C ALA A 109 14.71 6.56 -3.79
N ASP A 110 14.09 7.05 -2.73
CA ASP A 110 13.94 6.28 -1.49
C ASP A 110 12.94 5.12 -1.62
N HIS A 111 11.90 5.29 -2.42
CA HIS A 111 10.97 4.22 -2.73
C HIS A 111 11.68 3.11 -3.50
N GLN A 112 12.43 3.46 -4.55
CA GLN A 112 13.20 2.49 -5.32
C GLN A 112 14.23 1.75 -4.46
N ARG A 113 14.81 2.42 -3.47
CA ARG A 113 15.74 1.79 -2.50
C ARG A 113 15.03 0.80 -1.57
N ASN A 114 13.81 1.11 -1.13
CA ASN A 114 13.04 0.25 -0.22
C ASN A 114 12.28 -0.87 -0.95
N GLU A 115 11.97 -0.70 -2.25
CA GLU A 115 11.32 -1.71 -3.09
C GLU A 115 12.31 -2.75 -3.65
N ARG A 116 13.62 -2.48 -3.61
CA ARG A 116 14.63 -3.50 -3.91
C ARG A 116 14.48 -4.62 -2.88
N PRO A 117 14.13 -5.85 -3.29
CA PRO A 117 14.05 -6.96 -2.36
C PRO A 117 15.41 -7.12 -1.70
N HIS A 118 15.39 -7.47 -0.41
CA HIS A 118 16.55 -7.97 0.32
C HIS A 118 16.98 -9.30 -0.34
N SER A 119 17.62 -9.25 -1.51
CA SER A 119 18.17 -10.42 -2.22
C SER A 119 19.47 -10.85 -1.55
N GLY A 120 19.40 -11.11 -0.25
CA GLY A 120 20.56 -11.30 0.60
C GLY A 120 20.21 -12.03 1.88
N SER A 121 19.39 -13.08 1.80
CA SER A 121 19.24 -14.03 2.91
C SER A 121 19.22 -15.47 2.39
N GLY A 122 20.40 -16.09 2.37
CA GLY A 122 20.53 -17.49 2.78
C GLY A 122 20.93 -18.55 1.75
N THR A 123 21.98 -18.35 0.95
CA THR A 123 22.75 -19.53 0.49
C THR A 123 23.50 -20.08 1.70
N ARG A 124 22.88 -21.02 2.42
CA ARG A 124 23.55 -21.81 3.45
C ARG A 124 24.64 -22.63 2.75
N PRO A 125 25.94 -22.50 3.11
CA PRO A 125 26.93 -23.41 2.57
C PRO A 125 26.62 -24.79 3.15
N GLU A 126 26.34 -25.73 2.26
CA GLU A 126 26.23 -27.14 2.56
C GLU A 126 27.58 -27.60 3.13
N LYS A 127 27.63 -27.78 4.46
CA LYS A 127 28.75 -28.47 5.10
C LYS A 127 28.68 -29.92 4.63
N ASP A 128 29.53 -30.22 3.65
CA ASP A 128 30.04 -31.54 3.35
C ASP A 128 30.39 -32.26 4.66
N SER A 129 29.51 -33.17 5.06
CA SER A 129 29.80 -34.15 6.10
C SER A 129 30.13 -35.47 5.42
N GLY A 130 31.34 -35.53 4.84
CA GLY A 130 32.02 -36.77 4.55
C GLY A 130 32.06 -37.64 5.80
N ARG A 131 31.38 -38.79 5.75
CA ARG A 131 31.56 -39.86 6.74
C ARG A 131 32.55 -40.85 6.15
N PRO A 132 33.75 -41.02 6.75
CA PRO A 132 34.65 -42.09 6.35
C PRO A 132 34.09 -43.41 6.85
N GLY A 133 34.08 -44.42 5.98
CA GLY A 133 33.88 -45.80 6.39
C GLY A 133 35.01 -46.23 7.32
N SER A 134 34.68 -47.09 8.30
CA SER A 134 35.63 -48.02 8.90
C SER A 134 34.92 -49.06 9.74
N ARG A 135 35.22 -50.32 9.38
CA ARG A 135 35.01 -51.61 10.04
C ARG A 135 33.62 -52.21 10.06
#